data_AF-A0A5C9DNJ5-F1
#
_entry.id   AF-A0A5C9DNJ5-F1
#
_cell.length_a   1.000
_cell.length_b   1.000
_cell.length_c   1.000
_cell.angle_alpha   90.00
_cell.angle_beta   90.00
_cell.angle_gamma   90.00
#
_symmetry.space_group_name_H-M   'P 1'
#
loop_
_entity.id
_entity.type
_entity.pdbx_description
1 polymer ?
#
loop_
_entity_poly.entity_id
_entity_poly.type
_entity_poly.pdbx_seq_one_letter_code
_entity_poly.pdbx_strand_id
1 'polypeptide(L)'
;MLEIKKFSAYLILFFLLLVSGVNSQTSPPAQDVEVEPDLIGLVTLGVNGQVLGDFEIGILADEPVLTRELLLNVLNPYLRPDIYDTIFNAAFLDIQWITKREIELVGIGWEWDISRIALNLRIPPSYSPVVDIDASSLYTMNIKPILKPSPVSGYVNLRASGAADLDRSGSSFPLDASLSGQVDILSWIAVGTGSIAYSTTGFSGAISGYYLLKEARYTPPAYPTSRSRNSWDSR
;
A
#
# COMPACT_ATOMS: atom_id res chain seq x y z
N MET A 1 69.69 -56.27 21.68
CA MET A 1 70.21 -54.94 22.07
C MET A 1 70.20 -54.11 20.79
N LEU A 2 69.24 -53.18 20.64
CA LEU A 2 69.02 -52.41 19.41
C LEU A 2 69.38 -50.94 19.67
N GLU A 3 70.36 -50.41 18.94
CA GLU A 3 70.73 -48.99 18.98
C GLU A 3 69.76 -48.16 18.12
N ILE A 4 69.15 -47.15 18.72
CA ILE A 4 68.33 -46.15 18.02
C ILE A 4 69.22 -44.93 17.75
N LYS A 5 69.57 -44.70 16.48
CA LYS A 5 70.19 -43.45 16.03
C LYS A 5 69.11 -42.37 15.89
N LYS A 6 69.27 -41.27 16.65
CA LYS A 6 68.41 -40.07 16.57
C LYS A 6 68.55 -39.43 15.18
N PHE A 7 67.49 -39.50 14.39
CA PHE A 7 67.39 -38.77 13.12
C PHE A 7 66.92 -37.34 13.39
N SER A 8 67.66 -36.37 12.85
CA SER A 8 67.52 -34.94 13.12
C SER A 8 66.20 -34.38 12.59
N ALA A 9 65.37 -33.84 13.49
CA ALA A 9 64.05 -33.26 13.19
C ALA A 9 64.07 -32.02 12.27
N TYR A 10 65.26 -31.51 11.93
CA TYR A 10 65.43 -30.36 11.05
C TYR A 10 65.15 -30.66 9.57
N LEU A 11 65.27 -31.92 9.14
CA LEU A 11 65.02 -32.29 7.74
C LEU A 11 63.53 -32.29 7.39
N ILE A 12 62.66 -32.56 8.37
CA ILE A 12 61.19 -32.56 8.20
C ILE A 12 60.65 -31.13 8.20
N LEU A 13 61.25 -30.23 9.00
CA LEU A 13 60.83 -28.81 9.03
C LEU A 13 61.20 -28.07 7.74
N PHE A 14 62.32 -28.43 7.09
CA PHE A 14 62.72 -27.86 5.81
C PHE A 14 61.81 -28.32 4.65
N PHE A 15 61.31 -29.56 4.70
CA PHE A 15 60.37 -30.06 3.70
C PHE A 15 58.95 -29.48 3.85
N LEU A 16 58.53 -29.13 5.08
CA LEU A 16 57.23 -28.50 5.34
C LEU A 16 57.17 -27.02 4.93
N LEU A 17 58.30 -26.30 4.94
CA LEU A 17 58.36 -24.91 4.48
C LEU A 17 58.43 -24.75 2.95
N LEU A 18 58.79 -25.81 2.20
CA LEU A 18 58.82 -25.80 0.74
C LEU A 18 57.46 -26.12 0.09
N VAL A 19 56.46 -26.59 0.86
CA VAL A 19 55.12 -26.92 0.34
C VAL A 19 54.10 -25.79 0.59
N SER A 20 54.48 -24.72 1.28
CA SER A 20 53.65 -23.51 1.42
C SER A 20 53.88 -22.51 0.27
N GLY A 21 54.19 -23.01 -0.92
CA GLY A 21 54.18 -22.22 -2.15
C GLY A 21 52.73 -22.00 -2.61
N VAL A 22 52.16 -20.87 -2.17
CA VAL A 22 51.17 -20.05 -2.90
C VAL A 22 50.36 -20.82 -3.95
N ASN A 23 49.31 -21.51 -3.51
CA ASN A 23 48.10 -21.64 -4.33
C ASN A 23 47.11 -20.59 -3.85
N SER A 24 47.48 -19.32 -4.02
CA SER A 24 46.48 -18.32 -4.36
C SER A 24 45.97 -18.73 -5.73
N GLN A 25 44.95 -19.58 -5.78
CA GLN A 25 44.06 -19.54 -6.93
C GLN A 25 43.48 -18.13 -6.91
N THR A 26 44.18 -17.22 -7.57
CA THR A 26 43.55 -16.12 -8.29
C THR A 26 42.57 -16.81 -9.22
N SER A 27 41.38 -17.08 -8.69
CA SER A 27 40.19 -17.08 -9.52
C SER A 27 40.32 -15.81 -10.35
N PRO A 28 40.15 -15.86 -11.69
CA PRO A 28 39.99 -14.61 -12.42
C PRO A 28 38.97 -13.78 -11.65
N PRO A 29 39.13 -12.44 -11.53
CA PRO A 29 38.07 -11.62 -10.97
C PRO A 29 36.80 -12.10 -11.64
N ALA A 30 35.79 -12.49 -10.84
CA ALA A 30 34.51 -12.90 -11.39
C ALA A 30 34.16 -11.82 -12.40
N GLN A 31 34.25 -12.17 -13.68
CA GLN A 31 33.83 -11.26 -14.71
C GLN A 31 32.36 -11.10 -14.38
N ASP A 32 31.96 -9.88 -14.00
CA ASP A 32 30.59 -9.46 -14.11
C ASP A 32 30.26 -9.59 -15.60
N VAL A 33 29.92 -10.81 -16.00
CA VAL A 33 29.41 -11.10 -17.33
C VAL A 33 28.05 -10.44 -17.30
N GLU A 34 27.98 -9.27 -17.91
CA GLU A 34 26.74 -8.58 -18.16
C GLU A 34 25.83 -9.55 -18.91
N VAL A 35 24.80 -10.04 -18.22
CA VAL A 35 23.93 -11.10 -18.70
C VAL A 35 22.96 -10.50 -19.70
N GLU A 36 23.22 -10.64 -20.99
CA GLU A 36 22.30 -10.24 -22.05
C GLU A 36 21.41 -11.43 -22.44
N PRO A 37 20.09 -11.24 -22.64
CA PRO A 37 19.19 -12.34 -23.01
C PRO A 37 19.43 -12.83 -24.44
N ASP A 38 19.14 -14.12 -24.68
CA ASP A 38 19.24 -14.74 -26.00
C ASP A 38 18.08 -14.35 -26.93
N LEU A 39 16.91 -14.09 -26.35
CA LEU A 39 15.66 -13.76 -27.06
C LEU A 39 14.85 -12.74 -26.26
N ILE A 40 14.02 -11.95 -26.93
CA ILE A 40 12.97 -11.13 -26.29
C ILE A 40 11.62 -11.69 -26.71
N GLY A 41 10.75 -12.00 -25.74
CA GLY A 41 9.42 -12.57 -25.98
C GLY A 41 8.35 -11.93 -25.12
N LEU A 42 7.09 -12.08 -25.53
CA LEU A 42 5.94 -11.66 -24.72
C LEU A 42 5.68 -12.69 -23.62
N VAL A 43 5.79 -12.26 -22.37
CA VAL A 43 5.61 -13.07 -21.17
C VAL A 43 4.55 -12.42 -20.30
N THR A 44 3.58 -13.22 -19.82
CA THR A 44 2.59 -12.74 -18.86
C THR A 44 3.24 -12.58 -17.49
N LEU A 45 3.19 -11.38 -16.93
CA LEU A 45 3.78 -11.08 -15.62
C LEU A 45 2.69 -10.93 -14.55
N GLY A 46 2.93 -11.54 -13.39
CA GLY A 46 2.11 -11.38 -12.21
C GLY A 46 2.93 -11.08 -10.97
N VAL A 47 2.29 -10.45 -9.98
CA VAL A 47 2.85 -10.20 -8.65
C VAL A 47 1.87 -10.72 -7.62
N ASN A 48 2.34 -11.55 -6.69
CA ASN A 48 1.54 -12.18 -5.64
C ASN A 48 0.26 -12.87 -6.17
N GLY A 49 0.34 -13.47 -7.36
CA GLY A 49 -0.77 -14.16 -8.02
C GLY A 49 -1.75 -13.23 -8.75
N GLN A 50 -1.56 -11.91 -8.72
CA GLN A 50 -2.31 -10.96 -9.53
C GLN A 50 -1.62 -10.79 -10.89
N VAL A 51 -2.34 -11.07 -11.97
CA VAL A 51 -1.86 -10.86 -13.35
C VAL A 51 -1.86 -9.37 -13.66
N LEU A 52 -0.71 -8.84 -14.11
CA LEU A 52 -0.52 -7.45 -14.48
C LEU A 52 -0.69 -7.22 -15.98
N GLY A 53 -0.35 -8.21 -16.80
CA GLY A 53 -0.46 -8.17 -18.26
C GLY A 53 0.72 -8.85 -18.94
N ASP A 54 0.81 -8.67 -20.25
CA ASP A 54 1.89 -9.22 -21.07
C ASP A 54 2.96 -8.16 -21.30
N PHE A 55 4.22 -8.54 -21.08
CA PHE A 55 5.38 -7.66 -21.19
C PHE A 55 6.45 -8.29 -22.06
N GLU A 56 7.22 -7.44 -22.75
CA GLU A 56 8.42 -7.88 -23.46
C GLU A 56 9.52 -8.16 -22.43
N ILE A 57 9.86 -9.44 -22.28
CA ILE A 57 10.81 -9.96 -21.29
C ILE A 57 11.90 -10.73 -22.03
N GLY A 58 13.14 -10.57 -21.58
CA GLY A 58 14.27 -11.34 -22.10
C GLY A 58 14.18 -12.80 -21.67
N ILE A 59 14.59 -13.73 -22.51
CA ILE A 59 14.72 -15.14 -22.19
C ILE A 59 16.18 -15.51 -22.42
N LEU A 60 16.82 -16.03 -21.38
CA LEU A 60 18.18 -16.56 -21.43
C LEU A 60 18.11 -18.07 -21.22
N ALA A 61 18.56 -18.83 -22.20
CA ALA A 61 18.29 -20.26 -22.32
C ALA A 61 16.78 -20.56 -22.24
N ASP A 62 16.27 -20.88 -21.04
CA ASP A 62 14.86 -21.22 -20.77
C ASP A 62 14.29 -20.45 -19.55
N GLU A 63 15.04 -19.48 -19.03
CA GLU A 63 14.62 -18.67 -17.88
C GLU A 63 14.34 -17.22 -18.31
N PRO A 64 13.31 -16.57 -17.75
CA PRO A 64 13.09 -15.16 -17.99
C PRO A 64 14.17 -14.32 -17.32
N VAL A 65 14.49 -13.19 -17.92
CA VAL A 65 15.38 -12.17 -17.40
C VAL A 65 14.69 -10.83 -17.56
N LEU A 66 14.57 -10.10 -16.46
CA LEU A 66 13.81 -8.84 -16.41
C LEU A 66 14.75 -7.66 -16.55
N THR A 67 14.34 -6.63 -17.27
CA THR A 67 15.04 -5.34 -17.19
C THR A 67 14.77 -4.69 -15.84
N ARG A 68 15.76 -3.96 -15.34
CA ARG A 68 15.60 -3.15 -14.11
C ARG A 68 14.44 -2.19 -14.21
N GLU A 69 14.25 -1.53 -15.35
CA GLU A 69 13.15 -0.58 -15.57
C GLU A 69 11.76 -1.23 -15.47
N LEU A 70 11.60 -2.43 -16.06
CA LEU A 70 10.36 -3.17 -15.95
C LEU A 70 10.08 -3.55 -14.50
N LEU A 71 11.10 -4.07 -13.81
CA LEU A 71 10.99 -4.47 -12.41
C LEU A 71 10.66 -3.28 -11.49
N LEU A 72 11.27 -2.12 -11.73
CA LEU A 72 10.99 -0.87 -11.03
C LEU A 72 9.50 -0.51 -11.15
N ASN A 73 8.98 -0.50 -12.37
CA ASN A 73 7.58 -0.15 -12.63
C ASN A 73 6.60 -1.15 -12.03
N VAL A 74 6.94 -2.44 -12.06
CA VAL A 74 6.10 -3.53 -11.58
C VAL A 74 6.08 -3.62 -10.05
N LEU A 75 7.23 -3.47 -9.39
CA LEU A 75 7.36 -3.70 -7.95
C LEU A 75 7.11 -2.44 -7.10
N ASN A 76 7.30 -1.23 -7.63
CA ASN A 76 7.09 0.03 -6.92
C ASN A 76 5.75 0.08 -6.13
N PRO A 77 4.57 -0.26 -6.72
CA PRO A 77 3.32 -0.19 -5.96
C PRO A 77 3.18 -1.23 -4.84
N TYR A 78 4.02 -2.28 -4.83
CA TYR A 78 3.93 -3.39 -3.89
C TYR A 78 5.00 -3.39 -2.81
N LEU A 79 5.98 -2.48 -2.89
CA LEU A 79 7.09 -2.39 -1.95
C LEU A 79 6.99 -1.14 -1.07
N ARG A 80 7.46 -1.25 0.17
CA ARG A 80 7.67 -0.10 1.05
C ARG A 80 8.85 0.76 0.53
N PRO A 81 8.83 2.09 0.68
CA PRO A 81 9.88 2.97 0.14
C PRO A 81 11.32 2.65 0.58
N ASP A 82 11.53 2.27 1.85
CA ASP A 82 12.82 1.85 2.40
C ASP A 82 13.35 0.54 1.78
N ILE A 83 12.48 -0.44 1.57
CA ILE A 83 12.81 -1.70 0.91
C ILE A 83 13.09 -1.47 -0.57
N TYR A 84 12.27 -0.64 -1.22
CA TYR A 84 12.49 -0.23 -2.61
C TYR A 84 13.88 0.37 -2.80
N ASP A 85 14.26 1.34 -1.96
CA ASP A 85 15.59 1.97 -2.04
C ASP A 85 16.71 0.95 -1.80
N THR A 86 16.53 0.03 -0.86
CA THR A 86 17.51 -1.02 -0.59
C THR A 86 17.69 -1.96 -1.78
N ILE A 87 16.60 -2.41 -2.40
CA ILE A 87 16.65 -3.33 -3.53
C ILE A 87 17.22 -2.64 -4.76
N PHE A 88 16.70 -1.46 -5.13
CA PHE A 88 17.03 -0.85 -6.42
C PHE A 88 18.23 0.08 -6.39
N ASN A 89 18.57 0.68 -5.24
CA ASN A 89 19.71 1.59 -5.12
C ASN A 89 20.92 0.94 -4.44
N ALA A 90 20.77 -0.26 -3.84
CA ALA A 90 21.91 -1.01 -3.30
C ALA A 90 22.12 -2.36 -4.02
N ALA A 91 21.10 -3.23 -4.09
CA ALA A 91 21.29 -4.56 -4.67
C ALA A 91 21.35 -4.56 -6.20
N PHE A 92 20.52 -3.75 -6.88
CA PHE A 92 20.40 -3.71 -8.34
C PHE A 92 20.97 -2.44 -8.97
N LEU A 93 21.87 -1.72 -8.28
CA LEU A 93 22.32 -0.39 -8.72
C LEU A 93 22.91 -0.39 -10.13
N ASP A 94 23.79 -1.36 -10.41
CA ASP A 94 24.55 -1.48 -11.66
C ASP A 94 24.09 -2.67 -12.53
N ILE A 95 22.94 -3.26 -12.20
CA ILE A 95 22.41 -4.44 -12.88
C ILE A 95 21.34 -4.01 -13.89
N GLN A 96 21.63 -4.19 -15.18
CA GLN A 96 20.68 -3.94 -16.28
C GLN A 96 19.61 -5.05 -16.36
N TRP A 97 20.07 -6.29 -16.33
CA TRP A 97 19.29 -7.50 -16.51
C TRP A 97 19.30 -8.32 -15.23
N ILE A 98 18.12 -8.56 -14.68
CA ILE A 98 17.92 -9.18 -13.39
C ILE A 98 17.41 -10.59 -13.62
N THR A 99 18.21 -11.58 -13.22
CA THR A 99 17.85 -12.99 -13.31
C THR A 99 17.13 -13.44 -12.03
N LYS A 100 16.63 -14.68 -12.05
CA LYS A 100 16.08 -15.35 -10.87
C LYS A 100 17.00 -15.25 -9.66
N ARG A 101 18.31 -15.40 -9.84
CA ARG A 101 19.28 -15.41 -8.74
C ARG A 101 19.29 -14.07 -8.00
N GLU A 102 19.31 -12.96 -8.72
CA GLU A 102 19.34 -11.63 -8.13
C GLU A 102 18.02 -11.33 -7.40
N ILE A 103 16.88 -11.76 -7.94
CA ILE A 103 15.57 -11.62 -7.29
C ILE A 103 15.47 -12.44 -6.00
N GLU A 104 15.94 -13.69 -6.03
CA GLU A 104 15.91 -14.55 -4.85
C GLU A 104 16.88 -14.07 -3.75
N LEU A 105 18.00 -13.43 -4.12
CA LEU A 105 18.94 -12.81 -3.17
C LEU A 105 18.31 -11.69 -2.36
N VAL A 106 17.39 -10.93 -2.94
CA VAL A 106 16.63 -9.90 -2.21
C VAL A 106 15.42 -10.47 -1.47
N GLY A 107 15.20 -11.79 -1.53
CA GLY A 107 14.12 -12.49 -0.82
C GLY A 107 12.77 -12.40 -1.51
N ILE A 108 12.71 -12.01 -2.78
CA ILE A 108 11.50 -12.07 -3.60
C ILE A 108 11.45 -13.45 -4.27
N GLY A 109 10.31 -14.13 -4.24
CA GLY A 109 10.13 -15.41 -4.88
C GLY A 109 9.97 -15.29 -6.40
N TRP A 110 10.51 -16.26 -7.13
CA TRP A 110 10.48 -16.32 -8.59
C TRP A 110 9.79 -17.60 -9.06
N GLU A 111 8.59 -17.49 -9.62
CA GLU A 111 7.83 -18.64 -10.13
C GLU A 111 7.64 -18.53 -11.63
N TRP A 112 8.40 -19.34 -12.37
CA TRP A 112 8.32 -19.43 -13.83
C TRP A 112 7.47 -20.64 -14.27
N ASP A 113 6.41 -20.40 -15.03
CA ASP A 113 5.60 -21.42 -15.70
C ASP A 113 5.83 -21.35 -17.21
N ILE A 114 6.72 -22.23 -17.70
CA ILE A 114 7.06 -22.33 -19.13
C ILE A 114 5.87 -22.76 -20.00
N SER A 115 4.92 -23.52 -19.46
CA SER A 115 3.77 -24.02 -20.24
C SER A 115 2.79 -22.90 -20.58
N ARG A 116 2.74 -21.87 -19.73
CA ARG A 116 1.88 -20.70 -19.89
C ARG A 116 2.64 -19.45 -20.29
N ILE A 117 3.97 -19.54 -20.39
CA ILE A 117 4.87 -18.40 -20.62
C ILE A 117 4.52 -17.28 -19.62
N ALA A 118 4.49 -17.64 -18.34
CA ALA A 118 4.03 -16.77 -17.26
C ALA A 118 5.01 -16.74 -16.09
N LEU A 119 5.41 -15.53 -15.69
CA LEU A 119 6.26 -15.27 -14.54
C LEU A 119 5.45 -14.66 -13.41
N ASN A 120 5.51 -15.23 -12.22
CA ASN A 120 4.88 -14.69 -11.02
C ASN A 120 5.95 -14.38 -9.95
N LEU A 121 6.00 -13.11 -9.54
CA LEU A 121 6.90 -12.64 -8.48
C LEU A 121 6.17 -12.67 -7.14
N ARG A 122 6.77 -13.31 -6.13
CA ARG A 122 6.19 -13.39 -4.77
C ARG A 122 6.93 -12.47 -3.81
N ILE A 123 6.27 -11.39 -3.45
CA ILE A 123 6.83 -10.40 -2.52
C ILE A 123 6.43 -10.82 -1.09
N PRO A 124 7.39 -10.97 -0.17
CA PRO A 124 7.09 -11.22 1.24
C PRO A 124 6.19 -10.14 1.84
N PRO A 125 5.23 -10.49 2.72
CA PRO A 125 4.37 -9.50 3.38
C PRO A 125 5.15 -8.44 4.17
N SER A 126 6.36 -8.77 4.65
CA SER A 126 7.26 -7.83 5.34
C SER A 126 7.73 -6.68 4.46
N TYR A 127 7.74 -6.85 3.14
CA TYR A 127 8.16 -5.84 2.17
C TYR A 127 7.00 -4.98 1.69
N SER A 128 5.77 -5.45 1.90
CA SER A 128 4.58 -4.71 1.52
C SER A 128 4.51 -3.37 2.28
N PRO A 129 3.97 -2.32 1.64
CA PRO A 129 3.73 -1.06 2.32
C PRO A 129 2.84 -1.31 3.53
N VAL A 130 3.18 -0.67 4.66
CA VAL A 130 2.31 -0.73 5.84
C VAL A 130 1.04 0.00 5.48
N VAL A 131 -0.02 -0.78 5.24
CA VAL A 131 -1.38 -0.25 5.27
C VAL A 131 -1.75 -0.25 6.74
N ASP A 132 -1.57 0.89 7.41
CA ASP A 132 -2.12 1.07 8.74
C ASP A 132 -3.63 0.92 8.62
N ILE A 133 -4.14 -0.24 9.05
CA ILE A 133 -5.58 -0.44 9.23
C ILE A 133 -5.90 0.21 10.56
N ASP A 134 -6.00 1.53 10.53
CA ASP A 134 -6.49 2.27 11.68
C ASP A 134 -8.01 2.03 11.76
N ALA A 135 -8.41 1.14 12.67
CA ALA A 135 -9.82 0.85 12.96
C ALA A 135 -10.49 1.97 13.79
N SER A 136 -9.94 3.18 13.74
CA SER A 136 -10.53 4.40 14.25
C SER A 136 -11.78 4.76 13.43
N SER A 137 -12.91 4.97 14.12
CA SER A 137 -14.15 5.47 13.51
C SER A 137 -14.02 6.90 12.93
N LEU A 138 -12.84 7.53 13.01
CA LEU A 138 -12.54 8.86 12.49
C LEU A 138 -11.82 8.83 11.14
N TYR A 139 -11.29 7.68 10.71
CA TYR A 139 -10.73 7.52 9.36
C TYR A 139 -11.79 6.91 8.45
N THR A 140 -12.44 7.76 7.65
CA THR A 140 -13.08 7.31 6.42
C THR A 140 -12.01 6.60 5.60
N MET A 141 -12.15 5.29 5.39
CA MET A 141 -11.44 4.57 4.32
C MET A 141 -11.42 5.49 3.10
N ASN A 142 -10.25 5.64 2.47
CA ASN A 142 -10.11 6.29 1.16
C ASN A 142 -10.75 5.40 0.09
N ILE A 143 -12.04 5.12 0.25
CA ILE A 143 -12.94 4.74 -0.80
C ILE A 143 -12.99 6.02 -1.62
N LYS A 144 -12.21 6.06 -2.70
CA LYS A 144 -12.36 7.02 -3.78
C LYS A 144 -13.87 7.23 -3.93
N PRO A 145 -14.45 8.39 -3.57
CA PRO A 145 -15.88 8.48 -3.41
C PRO A 145 -16.48 8.36 -4.81
N ILE A 146 -16.93 7.15 -5.16
CA ILE A 146 -17.62 6.86 -6.42
C ILE A 146 -18.87 7.75 -6.53
N LEU A 147 -19.35 8.26 -5.40
CA LEU A 147 -20.40 9.26 -5.29
C LEU A 147 -19.81 10.55 -4.72
N LYS A 148 -19.72 11.59 -5.56
CA LYS A 148 -19.47 12.95 -5.06
C LYS A 148 -20.58 13.27 -4.03
N PRO A 149 -20.25 13.82 -2.84
CA PRO A 149 -21.28 14.33 -1.95
C PRO A 149 -22.13 15.34 -2.73
N SER A 150 -23.46 15.21 -2.63
CA SER A 150 -24.37 16.12 -3.32
C SER A 150 -24.12 17.54 -2.78
N PRO A 151 -23.95 18.55 -3.65
CA PRO A 151 -23.71 19.93 -3.22
C PRO A 151 -24.86 20.51 -2.39
N VAL A 152 -26.04 19.89 -2.50
CA VAL A 152 -27.22 20.18 -1.70
C VAL A 152 -27.88 18.86 -1.31
N SER A 153 -28.18 18.67 -0.03
CA SER A 153 -28.94 17.53 0.46
C SER A 153 -29.80 17.94 1.64
N GLY A 154 -30.80 17.15 2.00
CA GLY A 154 -31.63 17.45 3.16
C GLY A 154 -32.75 16.45 3.37
N TYR A 155 -33.34 16.51 4.55
CA TYR A 155 -34.52 15.74 4.90
C TYR A 155 -35.46 16.57 5.75
N VAL A 156 -36.74 16.19 5.71
CA VAL A 156 -37.78 16.74 6.58
C VAL A 156 -38.58 15.55 7.09
N ASN A 157 -38.60 15.40 8.41
CA ASN A 157 -39.41 14.42 9.11
C ASN A 157 -40.62 15.13 9.73
N LEU A 158 -41.81 14.71 9.30
CA LEU A 158 -43.08 15.12 9.89
C LEU A 158 -43.64 13.94 10.68
N ARG A 159 -43.95 14.16 11.95
CA ARG A 159 -44.67 13.19 12.78
C ARG A 159 -45.95 13.84 13.27
N ALA A 160 -47.09 13.26 12.93
CA ALA A 160 -48.39 13.69 13.41
C ALA A 160 -49.06 12.56 14.19
N SER A 161 -49.67 12.89 15.31
CA SER A 161 -50.48 12.01 16.14
C SER A 161 -51.75 12.75 16.53
N GLY A 162 -52.89 12.08 16.43
CA GLY A 162 -54.15 12.62 16.89
C GLY A 162 -54.99 11.53 17.52
N ALA A 163 -55.86 11.92 18.44
CA ALA A 163 -56.83 11.04 19.05
C ALA A 163 -58.22 11.64 18.90
N ALA A 164 -59.22 10.78 18.73
CA ALA A 164 -60.62 11.17 18.80
C ALA A 164 -61.17 10.62 20.11
N ASP A 165 -61.66 11.49 20.98
CA ASP A 165 -62.35 11.09 22.20
C ASP A 165 -63.82 11.48 22.10
N LEU A 166 -64.69 10.54 22.47
CA LEU A 166 -66.14 10.71 22.52
C LEU A 166 -66.61 10.39 23.93
N ASP A 167 -67.13 11.40 24.61
CA ASP A 167 -67.69 11.25 25.94
C ASP A 167 -69.13 11.77 26.02
N ARG A 168 -69.73 11.70 27.21
CA ARG A 168 -71.10 12.20 27.45
C ARG A 168 -71.22 13.72 27.31
N SER A 169 -70.11 14.46 27.35
CA SER A 169 -70.06 15.92 27.24
C SER A 169 -69.77 16.43 25.83
N GLY A 170 -69.33 15.57 24.90
CA GLY A 170 -69.14 15.90 23.50
C GLY A 170 -68.04 15.08 22.83
N SER A 171 -67.60 15.53 21.65
CA SER A 171 -66.47 14.94 20.92
C SER A 171 -65.26 15.88 20.94
N SER A 172 -64.08 15.35 21.22
CA SER A 172 -62.81 16.09 21.13
C SER A 172 -61.83 15.41 20.16
N PHE A 173 -61.05 16.22 19.46
CA PHE A 173 -60.09 15.76 18.46
C PHE A 173 -58.75 16.48 18.61
N PRO A 174 -57.95 16.19 19.66
CA PRO A 174 -56.59 16.70 19.74
C PRO A 174 -55.70 16.17 18.61
N LEU A 175 -54.87 17.05 18.06
CA LEU A 175 -53.87 16.76 17.04
C LEU A 175 -52.54 17.40 17.44
N ASP A 176 -51.49 16.61 17.51
CA ASP A 176 -50.11 17.03 17.72
C ASP A 176 -49.28 16.70 16.48
N ALA A 177 -48.55 17.67 15.96
CA ALA A 177 -47.63 17.51 14.85
C ALA A 177 -46.25 18.08 15.22
N SER A 178 -45.19 17.33 14.98
CA SER A 178 -43.81 17.78 15.10
C SER A 178 -43.11 17.69 13.76
N LEU A 179 -42.31 18.71 13.45
CA LEU A 179 -41.47 18.81 12.27
C LEU A 179 -40.01 18.89 12.72
N SER A 180 -39.15 18.07 12.14
CA SER A 180 -37.70 18.18 12.27
C SER A 180 -37.05 18.01 10.91
N GLY A 181 -36.14 18.90 10.54
CA GLY A 181 -35.48 18.83 9.25
C GLY A 181 -34.06 19.32 9.29
N GLN A 182 -33.29 18.89 8.30
CA GLN A 182 -31.93 19.31 8.06
C GLN A 182 -31.75 19.60 6.58
N VAL A 183 -31.06 20.69 6.26
CA VAL A 183 -30.63 21.01 4.90
C VAL A 183 -29.14 21.30 4.94
N ASP A 184 -28.39 20.63 4.08
CA ASP A 184 -26.97 20.85 3.83
C ASP A 184 -26.79 21.52 2.47
N ILE A 185 -26.10 22.66 2.45
CA ILE A 185 -25.74 23.42 1.26
C ILE A 185 -24.26 23.75 1.37
N LEU A 186 -23.43 23.17 0.51
CA LEU A 186 -22.02 23.55 0.37
C LEU A 186 -21.26 23.65 1.71
N SER A 187 -21.41 22.64 2.58
CA SER A 187 -20.80 22.57 3.93
C SER A 187 -21.47 23.46 4.98
N TRP A 188 -22.66 24.00 4.70
CA TRP A 188 -23.52 24.65 5.68
C TRP A 188 -24.73 23.78 5.98
N ILE A 189 -24.86 23.39 7.24
CA ILE A 189 -25.94 22.56 7.73
C ILE A 189 -26.91 23.44 8.54
N ALA A 190 -28.12 23.59 8.05
CA ALA A 190 -29.24 24.19 8.77
C ALA A 190 -30.12 23.08 9.37
N VAL A 191 -30.34 23.12 10.68
CA VAL A 191 -31.23 22.19 11.39
C VAL A 191 -32.35 22.98 12.03
N GLY A 192 -33.59 22.50 11.89
CA GLY A 192 -34.77 23.14 12.46
C GLY A 192 -35.72 22.12 13.07
N THR A 193 -36.33 22.48 14.20
CA THR A 193 -37.37 21.69 14.86
C THR A 193 -38.54 22.58 15.29
N GLY A 194 -39.75 22.08 15.18
CA GLY A 194 -40.95 22.78 15.62
C GLY A 194 -42.10 21.81 15.88
N SER A 195 -43.10 22.30 16.60
CA SER A 195 -44.30 21.56 16.93
C SER A 195 -45.54 22.44 16.82
N ILE A 196 -46.65 21.81 16.45
CA ILE A 196 -47.97 22.41 16.36
C ILE A 196 -48.90 21.47 17.12
N ALA A 197 -49.74 22.03 17.99
CA ALA A 197 -50.79 21.31 18.68
C ALA A 197 -52.12 22.01 18.45
N TYR A 198 -53.15 21.22 18.16
CA TYR A 198 -54.52 21.65 18.06
C TYR A 198 -55.36 20.84 19.05
N SER A 199 -56.24 21.53 19.75
CA SER A 199 -57.19 20.95 20.69
C SER A 199 -58.53 21.65 20.58
N THR A 200 -59.56 21.07 21.18
CA THR A 200 -60.88 21.72 21.33
C THR A 200 -60.80 23.07 22.05
N THR A 201 -59.75 23.27 22.86
CA THR A 201 -59.51 24.51 23.61
C THR A 201 -58.64 25.53 22.87
N GLY A 202 -58.09 25.20 21.71
CA GLY A 202 -57.31 26.13 20.89
C GLY A 202 -56.13 25.52 20.15
N PHE A 203 -55.38 26.40 19.48
CA PHE A 203 -54.21 26.08 18.67
C PHE A 203 -52.95 26.66 19.32
N SER A 204 -51.86 25.90 19.34
CA SER A 204 -50.54 26.37 19.73
C SER A 204 -49.48 25.89 18.75
N GLY A 205 -48.43 26.68 18.58
CA GLY A 205 -47.31 26.34 17.72
C GLY A 205 -46.02 26.98 18.24
N ALA A 206 -44.93 26.23 18.16
CA ALA A 206 -43.62 26.69 18.60
C ALA A 206 -42.52 26.16 17.69
N ILE A 207 -41.49 26.99 17.49
CA ILE A 207 -40.20 26.56 16.95
C ILE A 207 -39.33 26.23 18.14
N SER A 208 -38.95 24.96 18.28
CA SER A 208 -38.22 24.47 19.45
C SER A 208 -36.72 24.73 19.36
N GLY A 209 -36.18 24.84 18.15
CA GLY A 209 -34.78 25.15 17.95
C GLY A 209 -34.40 25.27 16.48
N TYR A 210 -33.46 26.17 16.21
CA TYR A 210 -32.80 26.28 14.91
C TYR A 210 -31.30 26.47 15.14
N TYR A 211 -30.49 25.76 14.35
CA TYR A 211 -29.03 25.84 14.44
C TYR A 211 -28.44 25.86 13.04
N LEU A 212 -27.38 26.65 12.88
CA LEU A 212 -26.56 26.68 11.68
C LEU A 212 -25.17 26.19 12.05
N LEU A 213 -24.75 25.11 11.42
CA LEU A 213 -23.43 24.52 11.58
C LEU A 213 -22.67 24.69 10.28
N LYS A 214 -21.37 24.99 10.38
CA LYS A 214 -20.47 24.96 9.23
C LYS A 214 -19.56 23.76 9.41
N GLU A 215 -19.57 22.84 8.44
CA GLU A 215 -18.60 21.75 8.46
C GLU A 215 -17.20 22.34 8.34
N ALA A 216 -16.36 22.07 9.34
CA ALA A 216 -14.94 22.33 9.25
C ALA A 216 -14.39 21.37 8.19
N ARG A 217 -14.01 21.89 7.03
CA ARG A 217 -13.30 21.07 6.03
C ARG A 217 -12.09 20.48 6.73
N TYR A 218 -12.05 19.15 6.84
CA TYR A 218 -10.84 18.44 7.21
C TYR A 218 -9.84 18.68 6.09
N THR A 219 -8.94 19.65 6.30
CA THR A 219 -7.75 19.78 5.47
C THR A 219 -6.78 18.76 6.06
N PRO A 220 -6.50 17.63 5.38
CA PRO A 220 -5.47 16.73 5.87
C PRO A 220 -4.17 17.53 6.02
N PRO A 221 -3.39 17.31 7.10
CA PRO A 221 -2.11 17.99 7.25
C PRO A 221 -1.30 17.74 5.98
N ALA A 222 -0.81 18.82 5.37
CA ALA A 222 0.14 18.71 4.28
C ALA A 222 1.33 17.93 4.81
N TYR A 223 1.55 16.72 4.29
CA TYR A 223 2.78 15.99 4.57
C TYR A 223 3.96 16.93 4.27
N PRO A 224 4.91 17.12 5.20
CA PRO A 224 6.11 17.88 4.90
C PRO A 224 6.80 17.17 3.74
N THR A 225 6.74 17.80 2.56
CA THR A 225 7.60 17.40 1.46
C THR A 225 9.02 17.73 1.92
N SER A 226 9.77 16.72 2.34
CA SER A 226 11.20 16.82 2.59
C SER A 226 11.91 17.03 1.26
N ARG A 227 11.81 18.24 0.70
CA ARG A 227 12.77 18.73 -0.29
C ARG A 227 13.90 19.42 0.48
N SER A 228 14.79 18.63 1.08
CA SER A 228 16.16 19.07 1.27
C SER A 228 16.83 19.10 -0.10
N ARG A 229 16.70 20.22 -0.81
CA ARG A 229 17.51 20.48 -1.99
C ARG A 229 18.90 20.83 -1.49
N ASN A 230 19.78 19.85 -1.43
CA ASN A 230 21.20 20.06 -1.20
C ASN A 230 21.73 20.96 -2.32
N SER A 231 22.04 22.22 -1.98
CA SER A 231 22.88 23.07 -2.81
C SER A 231 24.34 22.72 -2.52
N TRP A 232 24.81 21.66 -3.16
CA TRP A 232 26.23 21.49 -3.45
C TRP A 232 26.35 21.52 -4.96
N ASP A 233 26.58 22.72 -5.48
CA ASP A 233 27.41 22.88 -6.67
C ASP A 233 28.05 24.27 -6.62
N SER A 234 29.32 24.26 -6.24
CA SER A 234 30.27 25.33 -6.43
C SER A 234 31.06 25.05 -7.71
N ARG A 235 30.99 25.96 -8.68
CA ARG A 235 32.08 26.38 -9.57
C ARG A 235 31.69 27.65 -10.31
#